data_AF-A0A6L8U367-F1
#
_entry.id   AF-A0A6L8U367-F1
#
_cell.length_a   1.000
_cell.length_b   1.000
_cell.length_c   1.000
_cell.angle_alpha   90.00
_cell.angle_beta   90.00
_cell.angle_gamma   90.00
#
_symmetry.space_group_name_H-M   'P 1'
#
loop_
_entity.id
_entity.type
_entity.pdbx_description
1 polymer ?
#
loop_
_entity_poly.entity_id
_entity_poly.type
_entity_poly.pdbx_seq_one_letter_code
_entity_poly.pdbx_strand_id
1 'polypeptide(L)'
;MSEDQKRQLNQQLWNIANTLRGKMDADEFRDYILGFIFYKYLSEKMELYANGILKEDKIKYLAIPEDTKQGQEYLEAIKEESLEKLGYFLKPSELFGQVAKRGNGNGKHGNAFIIEDIQRILINIQNSTMGTASEEDFDHLFEDMDLNSTKLGKTAEQRNEVIAKVLAHLDKIDFQLEQSEIDVLGDAYEYLIAQFASGAGKKAGEFYTPQQASKILARIVTLGKT
;
A
#
# COMPACT_ATOMS: atom_id res chain seq x y z
N MET A 1 18.57 7.69 4.69
CA MET A 1 18.37 8.29 3.36
C MET A 1 18.88 9.71 3.37
N SER A 2 19.60 10.13 2.34
CA SER A 2 19.89 11.56 2.14
C SER A 2 18.63 12.31 1.73
N GLU A 3 18.57 13.62 1.98
CA GLU A 3 17.48 14.49 1.50
C GLU A 3 17.24 14.35 -0.02
N ASP A 4 18.29 14.08 -0.79
CA ASP A 4 18.19 13.86 -2.23
C ASP A 4 17.45 12.56 -2.58
N GLN A 5 17.66 11.48 -1.82
CA GLN A 5 16.94 10.22 -2.05
C GLN A 5 15.45 10.36 -1.71
N LYS A 6 15.12 11.07 -0.61
CA LYS A 6 13.73 11.39 -0.26
C LYS A 6 13.04 12.20 -1.35
N ARG A 7 13.72 13.24 -1.86
CA ARG A 7 13.19 14.07 -2.95
C ARG A 7 12.98 13.26 -4.23
N GLN A 8 13.90 12.36 -4.57
CA GLN A 8 13.78 11.48 -5.73
C GLN A 8 12.58 10.54 -5.59
N LEU A 9 12.39 9.91 -4.44
CA LEU A 9 11.24 9.05 -4.16
C LEU A 9 9.92 9.82 -4.31
N ASN A 10 9.82 10.98 -3.68
CA ASN A 10 8.62 11.84 -3.73
C ASN A 10 8.28 12.23 -5.18
N GLN A 11 9.31 12.59 -5.96
CA GLN A 11 9.14 12.89 -7.38
C GLN A 11 8.73 11.65 -8.19
N GLN A 12 9.29 10.48 -7.91
CA GLN A 12 8.90 9.24 -8.59
C GLN A 12 7.43 8.91 -8.34
N LEU A 13 6.98 8.94 -7.09
CA LEU A 13 5.58 8.69 -6.73
C LEU A 13 4.63 9.70 -7.38
N TRP A 14 4.99 10.98 -7.38
CA TRP A 14 4.20 12.01 -8.06
C TRP A 14 4.18 11.84 -9.58
N ASN A 15 5.29 11.41 -10.19
CA ASN A 15 5.35 11.13 -11.61
C ASN A 15 4.46 9.93 -11.99
N ILE A 16 4.42 8.89 -11.14
CA ILE A 16 3.50 7.76 -11.32
C ILE A 16 2.06 8.26 -11.31
N ALA A 17 1.69 9.06 -10.30
CA ALA A 17 0.35 9.64 -10.22
C ALA A 17 -0.01 10.49 -11.45
N ASN A 18 0.88 11.38 -11.89
CA ASN A 18 0.64 12.23 -13.07
C ASN A 18 0.55 11.43 -14.38
N THR A 19 1.34 10.39 -14.52
CA THR A 19 1.37 9.57 -15.73
C THR A 19 0.13 8.70 -15.84
N LEU A 20 -0.36 8.19 -14.70
CA LEU A 20 -1.38 7.14 -14.66
C LEU A 20 -2.79 7.65 -14.35
N ARG A 21 -2.95 8.87 -13.81
CA ARG A 21 -4.26 9.49 -13.62
C ARG A 21 -5.03 9.72 -14.92
N GLY A 22 -4.35 9.77 -16.06
CA GLY A 22 -4.98 9.94 -17.37
C GLY A 22 -5.83 11.22 -17.44
N LYS A 23 -7.15 11.06 -17.56
CA LYS A 23 -8.13 12.17 -17.61
C LYS A 23 -8.70 12.55 -16.24
N MET A 24 -8.39 11.77 -15.20
CA MET A 24 -8.82 12.06 -13.84
C MET A 24 -8.10 13.30 -13.34
N ASP A 25 -8.81 14.10 -12.54
CA ASP A 25 -8.14 15.15 -11.80
C ASP A 25 -7.25 14.55 -10.70
N ALA A 26 -6.42 15.39 -10.10
CA ALA A 26 -5.48 14.92 -9.09
C ALA A 26 -6.21 14.42 -7.82
N ASP A 27 -7.30 15.09 -7.44
CA ASP A 27 -8.05 14.78 -6.21
C ASP A 27 -8.74 13.42 -6.33
N GLU A 28 -9.32 13.11 -7.48
CA GLU A 28 -9.95 11.83 -7.79
C GLU A 28 -8.94 10.68 -7.83
N PHE A 29 -7.71 10.91 -8.31
CA PHE A 29 -6.70 9.84 -8.37
C PHE A 29 -6.00 9.60 -7.02
N ARG A 30 -6.12 10.54 -6.06
CA ARG A 30 -5.50 10.46 -4.74
C ARG A 30 -5.82 9.15 -4.04
N ASP A 31 -7.09 8.81 -3.95
CA ASP A 31 -7.55 7.71 -3.10
C ASP A 31 -7.02 6.36 -3.63
N TYR A 32 -6.90 6.23 -4.96
CA TYR A 32 -6.26 5.07 -5.60
C TYR A 32 -4.77 4.96 -5.28
N ILE A 33 -4.00 6.04 -5.53
CA ILE A 33 -2.55 5.95 -5.37
C ILE A 33 -2.15 5.78 -3.90
N LEU A 34 -2.82 6.47 -2.99
CA LEU A 34 -2.58 6.36 -1.55
C LEU A 34 -2.94 4.95 -1.06
N GLY A 35 -4.08 4.42 -1.47
CA GLY A 35 -4.48 3.07 -1.13
C GLY A 35 -3.55 1.98 -1.68
N PHE A 36 -3.05 2.12 -2.92
CA PHE A 36 -2.04 1.19 -3.45
C PHE A 36 -0.69 1.29 -2.75
N ILE A 37 -0.26 2.49 -2.35
CA ILE A 37 0.96 2.68 -1.54
C ILE A 37 0.78 2.01 -0.18
N PHE A 38 -0.38 2.17 0.45
CA PHE A 38 -0.68 1.55 1.73
C PHE A 38 -0.74 0.02 1.63
N TYR A 39 -1.40 -0.52 0.61
CA TYR A 39 -1.40 -1.96 0.34
C TYR A 39 0.02 -2.50 0.11
N LYS A 40 0.88 -1.79 -0.65
CA LYS A 40 2.30 -2.16 -0.80
C LYS A 40 3.02 -2.20 0.54
N TYR A 41 2.80 -1.20 1.38
CA TYR A 41 3.38 -1.14 2.73
C TYR A 41 2.97 -2.34 3.59
N LEU A 42 1.67 -2.65 3.66
CA LEU A 42 1.16 -3.79 4.40
C LEU A 42 1.78 -5.09 3.89
N SER A 43 1.83 -5.25 2.56
CA SER A 43 2.43 -6.43 1.93
C SER A 43 3.91 -6.59 2.30
N GLU A 44 4.72 -5.54 2.17
CA GLU A 44 6.16 -5.65 2.44
C GLU A 44 6.43 -5.86 3.93
N LYS A 45 5.66 -5.22 4.83
CA LYS A 45 5.74 -5.49 6.27
C LYS A 45 5.37 -6.93 6.61
N MET A 46 4.31 -7.46 6.02
CA MET A 46 3.91 -8.86 6.19
C MET A 46 5.02 -9.81 5.73
N GLU A 47 5.57 -9.60 4.53
CA GLU A 47 6.64 -10.44 3.98
C GLU A 47 7.89 -10.41 4.88
N LEU A 48 8.32 -9.22 5.31
CA LEU A 48 9.46 -9.07 6.20
C LEU A 48 9.24 -9.77 7.54
N TYR A 49 8.06 -9.60 8.13
CA TYR A 49 7.71 -10.22 9.40
C TYR A 49 7.67 -11.75 9.31
N ALA A 50 6.97 -12.29 8.31
CA ALA A 50 6.89 -13.73 8.09
C ALA A 50 8.27 -14.35 7.78
N ASN A 51 9.10 -13.68 6.99
CA ASN A 51 10.48 -14.10 6.76
C ASN A 51 11.33 -14.07 8.04
N GLY A 52 11.01 -13.18 8.98
CA GLY A 52 11.62 -13.14 10.32
C GLY A 52 11.28 -14.38 11.14
N ILE A 53 10.01 -14.79 11.15
CA ILE A 53 9.53 -16.02 11.82
C ILE A 53 10.19 -17.26 11.21
N LEU A 54 10.24 -17.34 9.88
CA LEU A 54 10.73 -18.51 9.12
C LEU A 54 12.26 -18.61 9.02
N LYS A 55 12.99 -17.69 9.66
CA LYS A 55 14.44 -17.56 9.50
C LYS A 55 15.18 -18.83 9.92
N GLU A 56 14.76 -19.47 11.01
CA GLU A 56 15.37 -20.70 11.53
C GLU A 56 15.12 -21.90 10.59
N ASP A 57 13.93 -21.97 9.97
CA ASP A 57 13.56 -23.01 9.02
C ASP A 57 14.24 -22.83 7.65
N LYS A 58 14.88 -21.68 7.41
CA LYS A 58 15.52 -21.29 6.13
C LYS A 58 14.54 -21.31 4.96
N ILE A 59 13.26 -21.08 5.24
CA ILE A 59 12.20 -20.98 4.24
C ILE A 59 11.89 -19.50 4.03
N LYS A 60 11.63 -19.12 2.77
CA LYS A 60 11.09 -17.80 2.45
C LYS A 60 9.58 -17.88 2.47
N TYR A 61 8.93 -16.83 2.95
CA TYR A 61 7.47 -16.76 3.01
C TYR A 61 6.82 -17.00 1.63
N LEU A 62 7.40 -16.39 0.59
CA LEU A 62 7.00 -16.60 -0.80
C LEU A 62 7.15 -18.03 -1.34
N ALA A 63 7.92 -18.89 -0.67
CA ALA A 63 8.13 -20.28 -1.08
C ALA A 63 7.14 -21.25 -0.42
N ILE A 64 6.26 -20.77 0.47
CA ILE A 64 5.28 -21.64 1.14
C ILE A 64 4.20 -22.05 0.14
N PRO A 65 3.97 -23.37 -0.07
CA PRO A 65 2.94 -23.86 -0.97
C PRO A 65 1.55 -23.82 -0.30
N GLU A 66 0.75 -22.80 -0.65
CA GLU A 66 -0.57 -22.54 -0.05
C GLU A 66 -1.59 -23.67 -0.23
N ASP A 67 -1.43 -24.54 -1.23
CA ASP A 67 -2.37 -25.62 -1.54
C ASP A 67 -2.08 -26.94 -0.80
N THR A 68 -0.96 -27.00 -0.06
CA THR A 68 -0.56 -28.20 0.68
C THR A 68 -0.97 -28.13 2.15
N LYS A 69 -1.18 -29.29 2.78
CA LYS A 69 -1.45 -29.36 4.23
C LYS A 69 -0.34 -28.72 5.06
N GLN A 70 0.91 -29.03 4.73
CA GLN A 70 2.08 -28.47 5.42
C GLN A 70 2.15 -26.96 5.26
N GLY A 71 1.90 -26.43 4.05
CA GLY A 71 1.87 -24.98 3.83
C GLY A 71 0.74 -24.30 4.61
N GLN A 72 -0.44 -24.90 4.68
CA GLN A 72 -1.55 -24.40 5.50
C GLN A 72 -1.20 -24.36 7.00
N GLU A 73 -0.49 -25.38 7.52
CA GLU A 73 -0.02 -25.37 8.91
C GLU A 73 0.96 -24.21 9.18
N TYR A 74 1.91 -23.96 8.27
CA TYR A 74 2.80 -22.80 8.37
C TYR A 74 2.04 -21.47 8.31
N LEU A 75 1.09 -21.35 7.37
CA LEU A 75 0.32 -20.12 7.20
C LEU A 75 -0.54 -19.81 8.41
N GLU A 76 -1.14 -20.83 9.04
CA GLU A 76 -1.96 -20.63 10.23
C GLU A 76 -1.11 -20.15 11.42
N ALA A 77 0.07 -20.76 11.63
CA ALA A 77 1.01 -20.31 12.67
C ALA A 77 1.51 -18.88 12.42
N ILE A 78 1.87 -18.55 11.17
CA ILE A 78 2.29 -17.19 10.81
C ILE A 78 1.13 -16.21 10.99
N LYS A 79 -0.10 -16.60 10.65
CA LYS A 79 -1.29 -15.76 10.78
C LYS A 79 -1.53 -15.37 12.23
N GLU A 80 -1.47 -16.31 13.16
CA GLU A 80 -1.64 -16.03 14.59
C GLU A 80 -0.63 -14.97 15.07
N GLU A 81 0.66 -15.20 14.82
CA GLU A 81 1.74 -14.28 15.19
C GLU A 81 1.62 -12.92 14.48
N SER A 82 1.12 -12.88 13.25
CA SER A 82 0.98 -11.65 12.46
C SER A 82 -0.21 -10.82 12.91
N LEU A 83 -1.31 -11.46 13.30
CA LEU A 83 -2.46 -10.76 13.87
C LEU A 83 -2.11 -10.14 15.23
N GLU A 84 -1.32 -10.82 16.05
CA GLU A 84 -0.86 -10.24 17.32
C GLU A 84 0.10 -9.06 17.11
N LYS A 85 1.05 -9.18 16.16
CA LYS A 85 2.13 -8.19 16.02
C LYS A 85 1.84 -7.06 15.04
N LEU A 86 1.18 -7.36 13.93
CA LEU A 86 0.90 -6.44 12.83
C LEU A 86 -0.57 -6.01 12.78
N GLY A 87 -1.48 -6.83 13.32
CA GLY A 87 -2.92 -6.56 13.33
C GLY A 87 -3.66 -6.96 12.06
N TYR A 88 -2.99 -7.60 11.10
CA TYR A 88 -3.57 -8.10 9.85
C TYR A 88 -2.77 -9.27 9.29
N PHE A 89 -3.31 -9.95 8.27
CA PHE A 89 -2.64 -11.04 7.59
C PHE A 89 -2.87 -11.00 6.07
N LEU A 90 -1.82 -11.32 5.31
CA LEU A 90 -1.84 -11.47 3.86
C LEU A 90 -1.10 -12.75 3.48
N LYS A 91 -1.69 -13.59 2.62
CA LYS A 91 -1.04 -14.80 2.11
C LYS A 91 0.10 -14.48 1.13
N PRO A 92 1.05 -15.41 0.88
CA PRO A 92 2.12 -15.21 -0.08
C PRO A 92 1.66 -14.75 -1.48
N SER A 93 0.57 -15.33 -2.00
CA SER A 93 -0.04 -15.00 -3.29
C SER A 93 -0.75 -13.65 -3.33
N GLU A 94 -1.10 -13.11 -2.15
CA GLU A 94 -1.76 -11.83 -1.95
C GLU A 94 -0.76 -10.69 -1.72
N LEU A 95 0.54 -10.97 -1.72
CA LEU A 95 1.57 -9.94 -1.61
C LEU A 95 1.63 -9.07 -2.88
N PHE A 96 1.87 -7.78 -2.67
CA PHE A 96 1.90 -6.73 -3.69
C PHE A 96 2.75 -7.11 -4.89
N GLY A 97 3.99 -7.58 -4.66
CA GLY A 97 4.88 -7.97 -5.74
C GLY A 97 4.39 -9.17 -6.54
N GLN A 98 3.60 -10.08 -5.95
CA GLN A 98 2.97 -11.18 -6.68
C GLN A 98 1.81 -10.68 -7.54
N VAL A 99 0.98 -9.78 -7.02
CA VAL A 99 -0.10 -9.14 -7.80
C VAL A 99 0.47 -8.31 -8.95
N ALA A 100 1.52 -7.51 -8.70
CA ALA A 100 2.20 -6.71 -9.71
C ALA A 100 2.81 -7.59 -10.82
N LYS A 101 3.39 -8.75 -10.47
CA LYS A 101 3.87 -9.74 -11.44
C LYS A 101 2.73 -10.32 -12.28
N ARG A 102 1.60 -10.70 -11.67
CA ARG A 102 0.40 -11.16 -12.39
C ARG A 102 -0.14 -10.11 -13.35
N GLY A 103 -0.13 -8.84 -12.94
CA GLY A 103 -0.54 -7.72 -13.79
C GLY A 103 0.36 -7.49 -15.01
N ASN A 104 1.67 -7.78 -14.89
CA ASN A 104 2.68 -7.58 -15.93
C ASN A 104 2.95 -8.80 -16.83
N GLY A 105 2.64 -10.02 -16.37
CA GLY A 105 2.93 -11.28 -17.04
C GLY A 105 1.66 -12.05 -17.41
N ASN A 106 1.52 -12.53 -18.65
CA ASN A 106 2.41 -13.56 -19.17
C ASN A 106 2.84 -13.40 -20.64
N GLY A 107 3.11 -12.20 -21.17
CA GLY A 107 3.82 -12.05 -22.47
C GLY A 107 3.20 -12.76 -23.70
N LYS A 108 1.97 -13.27 -23.56
CA LYS A 108 1.17 -13.94 -24.56
C LYS A 108 -0.27 -13.48 -24.34
N HIS A 109 -0.58 -12.36 -24.98
CA HIS A 109 -1.93 -11.82 -25.18
C HIS A 109 -2.68 -11.42 -23.89
N GLY A 110 -2.37 -10.22 -23.39
CA GLY A 110 -3.17 -9.51 -22.39
C GLY A 110 -2.57 -9.53 -20.99
N ASN A 111 -2.69 -8.40 -20.28
CA ASN A 111 -2.50 -8.35 -18.83
C ASN A 111 -3.52 -9.29 -18.19
N ALA A 112 -3.13 -10.12 -17.21
CA ALA A 112 -4.10 -10.90 -16.45
C ALA A 112 -5.11 -9.94 -15.78
N PHE A 113 -6.36 -10.36 -15.67
CA PHE A 113 -7.39 -9.56 -15.01
C PHE A 113 -7.18 -9.64 -13.50
N ILE A 114 -6.61 -8.57 -12.91
CA ILE A 114 -6.21 -8.52 -11.50
C ILE A 114 -7.14 -7.68 -10.63
N ILE A 115 -8.15 -7.01 -11.22
CA ILE A 115 -9.07 -6.15 -10.46
C ILE A 115 -9.82 -6.96 -9.40
N GLU A 116 -10.42 -8.08 -9.79
CA GLU A 116 -11.15 -8.97 -8.87
C GLU A 116 -10.23 -9.56 -7.79
N ASP A 117 -9.00 -9.91 -8.17
CA ASP A 117 -7.97 -10.37 -7.23
C ASP A 117 -7.68 -9.29 -6.18
N ILE A 118 -7.42 -8.05 -6.60
CA ILE A 118 -7.12 -6.94 -5.70
C ILE A 118 -8.31 -6.67 -4.78
N GLN A 119 -9.53 -6.59 -5.32
CA GLN A 119 -10.73 -6.37 -4.50
C GLN A 119 -10.86 -7.44 -3.41
N ARG A 120 -10.63 -8.71 -3.77
CA ARG A 120 -10.63 -9.81 -2.80
C ARG A 120 -9.52 -9.65 -1.77
N ILE A 121 -8.31 -9.25 -2.19
CA ILE A 121 -7.18 -9.04 -1.28
C ILE A 121 -7.48 -7.93 -0.27
N LEU A 122 -8.00 -6.79 -0.72
CA LEU A 122 -8.34 -5.67 0.16
C LEU A 122 -9.42 -6.07 1.18
N ILE A 123 -10.42 -6.84 0.75
CA ILE A 123 -11.43 -7.43 1.64
C ILE A 123 -10.80 -8.45 2.60
N ASN A 124 -9.85 -9.27 2.13
CA ASN A 124 -9.19 -10.27 2.97
C ASN A 124 -8.32 -9.64 4.06
N ILE A 125 -7.69 -8.49 3.79
CA ILE A 125 -6.98 -7.71 4.82
C ILE A 125 -7.95 -7.35 5.93
N GLN A 126 -9.10 -6.77 5.61
CA GLN A 126 -10.13 -6.40 6.59
C GLN A 126 -10.69 -7.63 7.32
N ASN A 127 -11.06 -8.68 6.59
CA ASN A 127 -11.57 -9.90 7.19
C ASN A 127 -10.56 -10.60 8.11
N SER A 128 -9.26 -10.41 7.87
CA SER A 128 -8.22 -10.97 8.74
C SER A 128 -8.23 -10.35 10.14
N THR A 129 -8.70 -9.11 10.27
CA THR A 129 -8.70 -8.36 11.53
C THR A 129 -9.98 -8.53 12.35
N MET A 130 -11.02 -9.15 11.78
CA MET A 130 -12.30 -9.36 12.45
C MET A 130 -12.16 -10.17 13.75
N GLY A 131 -12.66 -9.62 14.84
CA GLY A 131 -12.57 -10.19 16.19
C GLY A 131 -11.22 -9.95 16.88
N THR A 132 -10.33 -9.14 16.30
CA THR A 132 -9.04 -8.76 16.89
C THR A 132 -9.06 -7.31 17.39
N ALA A 133 -8.02 -6.90 18.13
CA ALA A 133 -7.91 -5.52 18.64
C ALA A 133 -7.73 -4.47 17.53
N SER A 134 -7.29 -4.87 16.34
CA SER A 134 -7.09 -4.01 15.16
C SER A 134 -8.28 -3.97 14.22
N GLU A 135 -9.44 -4.56 14.57
CA GLU A 135 -10.63 -4.54 13.70
C GLU A 135 -11.02 -3.11 13.30
N GLU A 136 -11.16 -2.21 14.28
CA GLU A 136 -11.55 -0.81 14.06
C GLU A 136 -10.53 -0.03 13.21
N ASP A 137 -9.24 -0.35 13.30
CA ASP A 137 -8.18 0.35 12.55
C ASP A 137 -8.20 0.02 11.05
N PHE A 138 -8.72 -1.15 10.68
CA PHE A 138 -8.77 -1.62 9.29
C PHE A 138 -10.18 -1.55 8.68
N ASP A 139 -11.20 -1.31 9.51
CA ASP A 139 -12.56 -1.12 9.04
C ASP A 139 -12.67 0.06 8.06
N HIS A 140 -13.39 -0.14 6.97
CA HIS A 140 -13.57 0.84 5.89
C HIS A 140 -12.29 1.42 5.23
N LEU A 141 -11.10 0.91 5.56
CA LEU A 141 -9.80 1.44 5.15
C LEU A 141 -9.61 1.62 3.62
N PHE A 142 -10.21 0.75 2.81
CA PHE A 142 -10.10 0.78 1.35
C PHE A 142 -11.43 1.09 0.64
N GLU A 143 -12.45 1.58 1.36
CA GLU A 143 -13.80 1.79 0.82
C GLU A 143 -13.82 2.80 -0.33
N ASP A 144 -12.99 3.85 -0.25
CA ASP A 144 -12.92 4.90 -1.28
C ASP A 144 -12.25 4.42 -2.59
N MET A 145 -11.68 3.21 -2.63
CA MET A 145 -11.02 2.66 -3.81
C MET A 145 -12.00 1.92 -4.75
N ASP A 146 -12.76 2.68 -5.56
CA ASP A 146 -13.60 2.08 -6.60
C ASP A 146 -12.79 1.63 -7.84
N LEU A 147 -12.24 0.41 -7.80
CA LEU A 147 -11.48 -0.18 -8.91
C LEU A 147 -12.32 -0.43 -10.18
N ASN A 148 -13.65 -0.32 -10.11
CA ASN A 148 -14.55 -0.44 -11.25
C ASN A 148 -14.94 0.90 -11.86
N SER A 149 -14.44 2.01 -11.31
CA SER A 149 -14.76 3.36 -11.75
C SER A 149 -14.49 3.58 -13.24
N THR A 150 -15.48 4.12 -13.94
CA THR A 150 -15.34 4.49 -15.36
C THR A 150 -14.29 5.57 -15.62
N LYS A 151 -13.83 6.25 -14.55
CA LYS A 151 -12.75 7.24 -14.57
C LYS A 151 -11.38 6.60 -14.80
N LEU A 152 -11.16 5.38 -14.29
CA LEU A 152 -9.95 4.58 -14.55
C LEU A 152 -9.91 4.04 -15.99
N GLY A 153 -11.06 3.86 -16.61
CA GLY A 153 -11.18 3.30 -17.95
C GLY A 153 -12.63 2.94 -18.30
N LYS A 154 -12.99 3.09 -19.58
CA LYS A 154 -14.37 2.83 -20.04
C LYS A 154 -14.67 1.33 -20.07
N THR A 155 -13.67 0.51 -20.38
CA THR A 155 -13.79 -0.96 -20.39
C THR A 155 -13.03 -1.58 -19.23
N ALA A 156 -13.36 -2.83 -18.90
CA ALA A 156 -12.69 -3.57 -17.83
C ALA A 156 -11.19 -3.73 -18.12
N GLU A 157 -10.83 -3.95 -19.39
CA GLU A 157 -9.46 -4.10 -19.85
C GLU A 157 -8.66 -2.81 -19.66
N GLN A 158 -9.26 -1.65 -19.97
CA GLN A 158 -8.62 -0.35 -19.78
C GLN A 158 -8.35 -0.06 -18.30
N ARG A 159 -9.34 -0.33 -17.43
CA ARG A 159 -9.17 -0.19 -15.97
C ARG A 159 -8.04 -1.09 -15.47
N ASN A 160 -8.04 -2.34 -15.92
CA ASN A 160 -7.04 -3.33 -15.54
C ASN A 160 -5.64 -2.90 -16.00
N GLU A 161 -5.51 -2.35 -17.21
CA GLU A 161 -4.25 -1.84 -17.73
C GLU A 161 -3.70 -0.68 -16.89
N VAL A 162 -4.55 0.27 -16.49
CA VAL A 162 -4.14 1.40 -15.63
C VAL A 162 -3.67 0.88 -14.27
N ILE A 163 -4.45 0.02 -13.62
CA ILE A 163 -4.10 -0.55 -12.31
C ILE A 163 -2.82 -1.37 -12.39
N ALA A 164 -2.69 -2.26 -13.38
CA ALA A 164 -1.48 -3.06 -13.58
C ALA A 164 -0.24 -2.18 -13.77
N LYS A 165 -0.35 -1.08 -14.53
CA LYS A 165 0.75 -0.10 -14.68
C LYS A 165 1.11 0.58 -13.36
N VAL A 166 0.11 0.96 -12.55
CA VAL A 166 0.35 1.57 -11.21
C VAL A 166 1.14 0.60 -10.36
N LEU A 167 0.66 -0.65 -10.23
CA LEU A 167 1.34 -1.68 -9.44
C LEU A 167 2.75 -1.94 -9.96
N ALA A 168 2.93 -2.04 -11.28
CA ALA A 168 4.24 -2.25 -11.91
C ALA A 168 5.26 -1.13 -11.62
N HIS A 169 4.80 0.11 -11.51
CA HIS A 169 5.68 1.23 -11.21
C HIS A 169 5.98 1.32 -9.72
N LEU A 170 4.97 1.10 -8.87
CA LEU A 170 5.14 1.06 -7.42
C LEU A 170 6.03 -0.11 -6.98
N ASP A 171 5.94 -1.28 -7.60
CA ASP A 171 6.77 -2.47 -7.29
C ASP A 171 8.27 -2.22 -7.48
N LYS A 172 8.66 -1.24 -8.30
CA LYS A 172 10.06 -0.83 -8.51
C LYS A 172 10.59 0.09 -7.41
N ILE A 173 9.73 0.57 -6.52
CA ILE A 173 10.08 1.52 -5.48
C ILE A 173 10.37 0.75 -4.20
N ASP A 174 11.59 0.87 -3.69
CA ASP A 174 11.96 0.35 -2.38
C ASP A 174 11.55 1.31 -1.26
N PHE A 175 10.71 0.86 -0.34
CA PHE A 175 10.28 1.65 0.83
C PHE A 175 11.25 1.56 2.02
N GLN A 176 12.31 0.75 1.93
CA GLN A 176 13.36 0.63 2.93
C GLN A 176 12.84 0.33 4.34
N LEU A 177 11.82 -0.51 4.44
CA LEU A 177 11.09 -0.78 5.69
C LEU A 177 11.92 -1.42 6.81
N GLU A 178 13.10 -1.92 6.49
CA GLU A 178 14.09 -2.48 7.43
C GLU A 178 14.98 -1.38 8.06
N GLN A 179 15.00 -0.16 7.52
CA GLN A 179 15.80 0.95 8.03
C GLN A 179 15.00 1.75 9.07
N SER A 180 15.14 1.37 10.34
CA SER A 180 14.34 1.88 11.47
C SER A 180 14.41 3.39 11.76
N GLU A 181 15.41 4.11 11.22
CA GLU A 181 15.61 5.54 11.51
C GLU A 181 14.95 6.48 10.48
N ILE A 182 14.34 5.94 9.41
CA ILE A 182 13.84 6.76 8.32
C ILE A 182 12.39 6.40 8.03
N ASP A 183 11.47 7.30 8.37
CA ASP A 183 10.07 7.19 7.96
C ASP A 183 9.90 7.65 6.50
N VAL A 184 10.52 6.88 5.59
CA VAL A 184 10.53 7.13 4.14
C VAL A 184 9.11 7.19 3.59
N LEU A 185 8.26 6.26 4.07
CA LEU A 185 6.90 6.12 3.57
C LEU A 185 6.00 7.24 4.11
N GLY A 186 6.07 7.56 5.40
CA GLY A 186 5.30 8.64 6.00
C GLY A 186 5.62 9.97 5.32
N ASP A 187 6.90 10.28 5.11
CA ASP A 187 7.34 11.48 4.38
C ASP A 187 6.78 11.53 2.94
N ALA A 188 6.77 10.39 2.25
CA ALA A 188 6.26 10.28 0.89
C ALA A 188 4.73 10.42 0.83
N TYR A 189 4.03 9.84 1.81
CA TYR A 189 2.58 9.91 1.94
C TYR A 189 2.14 11.33 2.26
N GLU A 190 2.81 12.00 3.21
CA GLU A 190 2.59 13.40 3.56
C GLU A 190 2.84 14.31 2.34
N TYR A 191 3.93 14.08 1.61
CA TYR A 191 4.22 14.82 0.39
C TYR A 191 3.11 14.68 -0.66
N LEU A 192 2.60 13.47 -0.91
CA LEU A 192 1.52 13.25 -1.86
C LEU A 192 0.24 13.97 -1.42
N ILE A 193 -0.15 13.86 -0.14
CA ILE A 193 -1.30 14.58 0.41
C ILE A 193 -1.16 16.09 0.18
N ALA A 194 0.03 16.65 0.45
CA ALA A 194 0.32 18.05 0.22
C ALA A 194 0.19 18.45 -1.26
N GLN A 195 0.71 17.63 -2.19
CA GLN A 195 0.58 17.87 -3.64
C GLN A 195 -0.89 17.86 -4.07
N PHE A 196 -1.68 16.87 -3.63
CA PHE A 196 -3.10 16.78 -3.95
C PHE A 196 -3.89 17.95 -3.36
N ALA A 197 -3.63 18.35 -2.12
CA ALA A 197 -4.26 19.51 -1.48
C ALA A 197 -3.96 20.82 -2.24
N SER A 198 -2.72 21.00 -2.70
CA SER A 198 -2.33 22.19 -3.47
C SER A 198 -3.01 22.26 -4.84
N GLY A 199 -3.31 21.11 -5.45
CA GLY A 199 -3.97 21.01 -6.75
C GLY A 199 -5.50 21.09 -6.70
N ALA A 200 -6.12 20.80 -5.55
CA ALA A 200 -7.57 20.67 -5.43
C ALA A 200 -8.34 22.02 -5.43
N GLY A 201 -7.66 23.16 -5.26
CA GLY A 201 -8.29 24.49 -5.36
C GLY A 201 -9.42 24.76 -4.36
N LYS A 202 -9.49 24.00 -3.26
CA LYS A 202 -10.54 24.11 -2.23
C LYS A 202 -10.54 25.51 -1.63
N LYS A 203 -11.74 26.11 -1.49
CA LYS A 203 -11.96 27.46 -0.94
C LYS A 203 -12.52 27.46 0.49
N ALA A 204 -12.90 26.30 1.02
CA ALA A 204 -13.46 26.11 2.36
C ALA A 204 -13.28 24.65 2.79
N GLY A 205 -13.39 24.39 4.11
CA GLY A 205 -13.21 23.07 4.72
C GLY A 205 -11.84 22.91 5.39
N GLU A 206 -11.45 21.67 5.63
CA GLU A 206 -10.15 21.31 6.20
C GLU A 206 -9.03 21.38 5.15
N PHE A 207 -7.88 21.92 5.55
CA PHE A 207 -6.70 22.09 4.70
C PHE A 207 -5.54 21.28 5.24
N TYR A 208 -4.66 20.85 4.35
CA TYR A 208 -3.39 20.24 4.75
C TYR A 208 -2.56 21.23 5.58
N THR A 209 -2.10 20.78 6.75
CA THR A 209 -1.27 21.59 7.65
C THR A 209 0.20 21.31 7.35
N PRO A 210 1.00 22.32 6.93
CA PRO A 210 2.41 22.13 6.65
C PRO A 210 3.19 21.59 7.86
N GLN A 211 4.13 20.69 7.59
CA GLN A 211 4.94 20.02 8.60
C GLN A 211 5.59 20.98 9.62
N GLN A 212 6.04 22.16 9.19
CA GLN A 212 6.66 23.16 10.07
C GLN A 212 5.66 23.69 11.12
N ALA A 213 4.41 23.92 10.74
CA ALA A 213 3.36 24.36 11.65
C ALA A 213 3.01 23.24 12.64
N SER A 214 2.83 22.00 12.15
CA SER A 214 2.59 20.82 12.98
C SER A 214 3.71 20.60 14.01
N LYS A 215 4.98 20.75 13.61
CA LYS A 215 6.14 20.61 14.51
C LYS A 215 6.20 21.68 15.60
N ILE A 216 5.84 22.93 15.28
CA ILE A 216 5.76 24.00 16.28
C ILE A 216 4.65 23.69 17.29
N LEU A 217 3.45 23.34 16.81
CA LEU A 217 2.31 22.99 17.67
C LEU A 217 2.62 21.80 18.56
N ALA A 218 3.22 20.74 18.02
CA ALA A 218 3.64 19.57 18.79
C ALA A 218 4.62 19.96 19.90
N ARG A 219 5.64 20.77 19.60
CA ARG A 219 6.61 21.27 20.60
C ARG A 219 5.97 22.14 21.68
N ILE A 220 4.96 22.94 21.32
CA ILE A 220 4.23 23.77 22.29
C ILE A 220 3.43 22.87 23.24
N VAL A 221 2.74 21.86 22.71
CA VAL A 221 1.89 20.95 23.51
C VAL A 221 2.71 20.01 24.38
N THR A 222 3.90 19.61 23.94
CA THR A 222 4.82 18.76 24.73
C THR A 222 5.73 19.56 25.66
N LEU A 223 5.63 20.88 25.67
CA LEU A 223 6.46 21.73 26.51
C LEU A 223 6.18 21.43 28.00
N GLY A 224 7.21 20.97 28.71
CA GLY A 224 7.09 20.59 30.13
C GLY A 224 6.47 19.22 30.40
N LYS A 225 6.23 18.41 29.37
CA LYS A 225 5.88 16.99 29.51
C LYS A 225 7.09 16.13 29.18
N THR A 226 7.56 15.36 30.16
CA THR A 226 8.53 14.27 30.00
C THR A 226 7.81 12.97 29.67
#